data_AF-A0A5Q4TCN7-F1
#
_entry.id   AF-A0A5Q4TCN7-F1
#
_cell.length_a   1.000
_cell.length_b   1.000
_cell.length_c   1.000
_cell.angle_alpha   90.00
_cell.angle_beta   90.00
_cell.angle_gamma   90.00
#
_symmetry.space_group_name_H-M   'P 1'
#
loop_
_entity.id
_entity.type
_entity.pdbx_description
1 polymer ?
#
loop_
_entity_poly.entity_id
_entity_poly.type
_entity_poly.pdbx_seq_one_letter_code
_entity_poly.pdbx_strand_id
1 'polypeptide(L)'
;MSTQDRYTTAPQSTLWQVPATGSARFTWEYEDGRDRLLALYQKGKDKQWDGARRIDWELEVDPYDPLGTPDEALTLYGTRHWAKMSEKDKAELRRHYTSWQFSQFLHGEQGAMVCAARIVESVPDLDAKFYSATQTMDEARHAEIYSRFLHEKVGMLYPINDNLQSLLGDTLRDSRWDMPYLGMQVLIEGLALAAFGMIRDTTTKPLPKQILAYVMQDEARHVAFGRMALRDYYRQLGDAELREREEFVIEGCYLMRDRLRGVEVLENFGVSKKEAEEYTEQSEFLHLFRKLLFSRIVPCVKDIGLWGERLQKAYLDMGVFELGDASLDLLMTQDEEIAEQLDRERFAVEERERVAEVTRAIDEGAKITGDGAAG
;
A
#
# COMPACT_ATOMS: atom_id res chain seq x y z
N MET A 1 3.44 -25.91 -2.68
CA MET A 1 4.08 -25.38 -3.90
C MET A 1 4.93 -24.20 -3.51
N SER A 2 6.14 -24.10 -4.03
CA SER A 2 7.01 -22.95 -3.76
C SER A 2 6.41 -21.70 -4.41
N THR A 3 6.68 -20.51 -3.88
CA THR A 3 6.34 -19.25 -4.56
C THR A 3 6.99 -19.18 -5.95
N GLN A 4 8.15 -19.83 -6.13
CA GLN A 4 8.83 -19.94 -7.44
C GLN A 4 7.93 -20.52 -8.53
N ASP A 5 7.10 -21.51 -8.20
CA ASP A 5 6.22 -22.19 -9.15
C ASP A 5 5.00 -21.35 -9.56
N ARG A 6 4.77 -20.23 -8.88
CA ARG A 6 3.61 -19.35 -9.06
C ARG A 6 3.94 -18.04 -9.79
N TYR A 7 5.23 -17.75 -10.02
CA TYR A 7 5.63 -16.58 -10.78
C TYR A 7 5.29 -16.74 -12.27
N THR A 8 4.76 -15.69 -12.90
CA THR A 8 4.56 -15.63 -14.36
C THR A 8 5.86 -15.73 -15.13
N THR A 9 6.95 -15.22 -14.56
CA THR A 9 8.32 -15.38 -15.06
C THR A 9 9.22 -15.54 -13.85
N ALA A 10 10.00 -16.64 -13.81
CA ALA A 10 10.88 -16.91 -12.69
C ALA A 10 11.87 -15.75 -12.49
N PRO A 11 12.03 -15.20 -11.27
CA PRO A 11 12.99 -14.15 -11.03
C PRO A 11 14.41 -14.68 -11.25
N GLN A 12 15.30 -13.85 -11.79
CA GLN A 12 16.70 -14.23 -12.04
C GLN A 12 17.43 -14.64 -10.75
N SER A 13 17.07 -14.02 -9.63
CA SER A 13 17.53 -14.37 -8.29
C SER A 13 16.36 -14.31 -7.32
N THR A 14 16.33 -15.23 -6.36
CA THR A 14 15.38 -15.21 -5.24
C THR A 14 15.80 -14.26 -4.13
N LEU A 15 17.04 -13.74 -4.20
CA LEU A 15 17.61 -12.82 -3.23
C LEU A 15 18.14 -11.58 -3.95
N TRP A 16 17.65 -10.41 -3.55
CA TRP A 16 18.21 -9.12 -3.89
C TRP A 16 18.88 -8.53 -2.66
N GLN A 17 20.17 -8.20 -2.75
CA GLN A 17 20.95 -7.65 -1.64
C GLN A 17 21.20 -6.16 -1.86
N VAL A 18 20.85 -5.37 -0.86
CA VAL A 18 21.25 -3.96 -0.75
C VAL A 18 22.17 -3.82 0.46
N PRO A 19 23.41 -3.32 0.30
CA PRO A 19 24.31 -3.13 1.42
C PRO A 19 23.72 -2.21 2.49
N ALA A 20 23.93 -2.54 3.76
CA ALA A 20 23.61 -1.61 4.83
C ALA A 20 24.60 -0.44 4.83
N THR A 21 24.10 0.77 4.64
CA THR A 21 24.86 2.03 4.63
C THR A 21 24.35 2.96 5.74
N GLY A 22 25.21 3.85 6.21
CA GLY A 22 24.91 4.76 7.32
C GLY A 22 25.46 4.27 8.66
N SER A 23 24.85 4.70 9.76
CA SER A 23 25.28 4.37 11.12
C SER A 23 24.11 3.95 11.98
N ALA A 24 24.28 2.87 12.73
CA ALA A 24 23.40 2.55 13.84
C ALA A 24 23.56 3.63 14.93
N ARG A 25 22.44 4.18 15.41
CA ARG A 25 22.42 5.27 16.40
C ARG A 25 21.75 4.81 17.69
N PHE A 26 22.48 4.99 18.80
CA PHE A 26 21.99 4.84 20.15
C PHE A 26 21.86 6.22 20.78
N THR A 27 20.85 6.41 21.61
CA THR A 27 20.66 7.60 22.43
C THR A 27 20.41 7.18 23.86
N TRP A 28 20.98 7.91 24.82
CA TRP A 28 20.73 7.75 26.26
C TRP A 28 19.83 8.84 26.82
N GLU A 29 19.25 9.65 25.92
CA GLU A 29 18.17 10.56 26.24
C GLU A 29 16.84 9.79 26.11
N TYR A 30 16.08 9.74 27.20
CA TYR A 30 14.84 8.96 27.33
C TYR A 30 13.64 9.81 27.73
N GLU A 31 13.87 11.08 28.10
CA GLU A 31 12.84 12.03 28.51
C GLU A 31 12.50 13.03 27.40
N ASP A 32 13.40 13.26 26.44
CA ASP A 32 13.11 14.07 25.25
C ASP A 32 12.36 13.26 24.17
N GLY A 33 11.12 13.67 23.88
CA GLY A 33 10.35 13.13 22.77
C GLY A 33 9.33 14.15 22.26
N ARG A 34 9.07 14.14 20.95
CA ARG A 34 8.01 14.97 20.36
C ARG A 34 6.66 14.34 20.72
N ASP A 35 5.84 15.07 21.48
CA ASP A 35 4.50 14.64 21.91
C ASP A 35 3.65 14.06 20.76
N ARG A 36 3.78 14.64 19.56
CA ARG A 36 3.05 14.19 18.36
C ARG A 36 3.46 12.79 17.91
N LEU A 37 4.75 12.46 17.94
CA LEU A 37 5.25 11.13 17.56
C LEU A 37 4.95 10.10 18.64
N LEU A 38 5.03 10.47 19.91
CA LEU A 38 4.63 9.61 21.02
C LEU A 38 3.13 9.30 20.99
N ALA A 39 2.29 10.28 20.66
CA ALA A 39 0.85 10.08 20.46
C ALA A 39 0.59 9.14 19.26
N LEU A 40 1.34 9.29 18.17
CA LEU A 40 1.23 8.41 17.01
C LEU A 40 1.65 6.97 17.36
N TYR A 41 2.71 6.80 18.16
CA TYR A 41 3.14 5.50 18.69
C TYR A 41 2.08 4.87 19.60
N GLN A 42 1.47 5.66 20.49
CA GLN A 42 0.37 5.17 21.31
C GLN A 42 -0.81 4.71 20.45
N LYS A 43 -1.20 5.51 19.45
CA LYS A 43 -2.24 5.15 18.47
C LYS A 43 -1.88 3.87 17.72
N GLY A 44 -0.63 3.71 17.30
CA GLY A 44 -0.14 2.51 16.62
C GLY A 44 -0.25 1.25 17.47
N LYS A 45 0.03 1.34 18.78
CA LYS A 45 -0.19 0.23 19.73
C LYS A 45 -1.67 -0.10 19.92
N ASP A 46 -2.51 0.92 20.13
CA ASP A 46 -3.93 0.74 20.42
C ASP A 46 -4.69 0.15 19.22
N LYS A 47 -4.23 0.43 18.01
CA LYS A 47 -4.83 -0.02 16.75
C LYS A 47 -4.15 -1.27 16.17
N GLN A 48 -3.24 -1.93 16.90
CA GLN A 48 -2.66 -3.21 16.44
C GLN A 48 -3.75 -4.27 16.24
N TRP A 49 -3.55 -5.13 15.24
CA TRP A 49 -4.51 -6.15 14.87
C TRP A 49 -3.86 -7.38 14.23
N ASP A 50 -4.62 -8.49 14.20
CA ASP A 50 -4.20 -9.78 13.65
C ASP A 50 -4.91 -10.04 12.32
N GLY A 51 -4.12 -10.16 11.24
CA GLY A 51 -4.61 -10.38 9.88
C GLY A 51 -5.38 -11.69 9.69
N ALA A 52 -5.05 -12.73 10.46
CA ALA A 52 -5.74 -14.01 10.38
C ALA A 52 -7.11 -14.00 11.06
N ARG A 53 -7.33 -13.07 12.00
CA ARG A 53 -8.59 -12.94 12.76
C ARG A 53 -9.51 -11.84 12.25
N ARG A 54 -8.96 -10.70 11.82
CA ARG A 54 -9.77 -9.52 11.46
C ARG A 54 -10.29 -9.56 10.02
N ILE A 55 -9.59 -10.25 9.12
CA ILE A 55 -10.00 -10.47 7.73
C ILE A 55 -10.75 -11.78 7.62
N ASP A 56 -11.91 -11.75 6.96
CA ASP A 56 -12.68 -12.95 6.65
C ASP A 56 -12.10 -13.71 5.44
N TRP A 57 -11.16 -14.61 5.73
CA TRP A 57 -10.50 -15.42 4.71
C TRP A 57 -11.37 -16.54 4.12
N GLU A 58 -12.56 -16.80 4.67
CA GLU A 58 -13.51 -17.79 4.14
C GLU A 58 -14.25 -17.24 2.91
N LEU A 59 -14.20 -15.92 2.68
CA LEU A 59 -14.75 -15.31 1.48
C LEU A 59 -14.08 -15.87 0.21
N GLU A 60 -14.90 -16.47 -0.65
CA GLU A 60 -14.48 -16.98 -1.95
C GLU A 60 -14.08 -15.83 -2.89
N VAL A 61 -13.02 -16.08 -3.66
CA VAL A 61 -12.53 -15.16 -4.69
C VAL A 61 -12.38 -15.97 -5.97
N ASP A 62 -13.08 -15.56 -7.02
CA ASP A 62 -12.82 -16.08 -8.35
C ASP A 62 -11.44 -15.57 -8.81
N PRO A 63 -10.44 -16.43 -9.04
CA PRO A 63 -9.11 -16.00 -9.49
C PRO A 63 -9.14 -15.24 -10.82
N TYR A 64 -10.20 -15.43 -11.62
CA TYR A 64 -10.40 -14.83 -12.93
C TYR A 64 -11.28 -13.57 -12.92
N ASP A 65 -11.88 -13.26 -11.78
CA ASP A 65 -12.51 -11.97 -11.50
C ASP A 65 -12.28 -11.55 -10.04
N PRO A 66 -11.01 -11.36 -9.63
CA PRO A 66 -10.66 -11.23 -8.23
C PRO A 66 -11.06 -9.87 -7.63
N LEU A 67 -11.27 -8.85 -8.47
CA LEU A 67 -11.66 -7.49 -8.05
C LEU A 67 -13.02 -7.06 -8.60
N GLY A 68 -13.61 -7.76 -9.57
CA GLY A 68 -14.83 -7.28 -10.22
C GLY A 68 -14.61 -6.03 -11.06
N THR A 69 -13.39 -5.87 -11.61
CA THR A 69 -12.99 -4.70 -12.39
C THR A 69 -13.83 -4.63 -13.68
N PRO A 70 -14.45 -3.47 -13.97
CA PRO A 70 -15.17 -3.26 -15.22
C PRO A 70 -14.20 -3.34 -16.42
N ASP A 71 -14.70 -3.80 -17.56
CA ASP A 71 -13.89 -3.97 -18.78
C ASP A 71 -13.22 -2.65 -19.19
N GLU A 72 -13.93 -1.53 -19.05
CA GLU A 72 -13.50 -0.18 -19.42
C GLU A 72 -12.25 0.29 -18.66
N ALA A 73 -11.96 -0.30 -17.50
CA ALA A 73 -10.78 0.03 -16.72
C ALA A 73 -9.52 -0.75 -17.17
N LEU A 74 -9.67 -1.75 -18.05
CA LEU A 74 -8.54 -2.53 -18.56
C LEU A 74 -7.89 -1.81 -19.74
N THR A 75 -6.55 -1.71 -19.73
CA THR A 75 -5.79 -0.95 -20.76
C THR A 75 -6.04 -1.42 -22.20
N LEU A 76 -6.38 -2.69 -22.40
CA LEU A 76 -6.67 -3.20 -23.74
C LEU A 76 -8.08 -2.91 -24.24
N TYR A 77 -9.01 -2.47 -23.38
CA TYR A 77 -10.39 -2.20 -23.78
C TYR A 77 -10.47 -1.27 -24.99
N GLY A 78 -11.32 -1.61 -25.96
CA GLY A 78 -11.49 -0.83 -27.20
C GLY A 78 -10.34 -0.96 -28.21
N THR A 79 -9.25 -1.67 -27.90
CA THR A 79 -8.13 -1.88 -28.84
C THR A 79 -8.38 -3.04 -29.81
N ARG A 80 -7.52 -3.16 -30.83
CA ARG A 80 -7.53 -4.31 -31.77
C ARG A 80 -7.24 -5.65 -31.08
N HIS A 81 -6.55 -5.65 -29.95
CA HIS A 81 -6.23 -6.87 -29.20
C HIS A 81 -7.46 -7.34 -28.45
N TRP A 82 -8.18 -6.42 -27.80
CA TRP A 82 -9.44 -6.70 -27.13
C TRP A 82 -10.50 -7.28 -28.06
N ALA A 83 -10.62 -6.73 -29.28
CA ALA A 83 -11.57 -7.24 -30.28
C ALA A 83 -11.32 -8.72 -30.68
N LYS A 84 -10.12 -9.26 -30.40
CA LYS A 84 -9.74 -10.65 -30.67
C LYS A 84 -9.82 -11.55 -29.43
N MET A 85 -10.00 -10.98 -28.24
CA MET A 85 -10.06 -11.72 -26.98
C MET A 85 -11.40 -12.43 -26.81
N SER A 86 -11.34 -13.71 -26.50
CA SER A 86 -12.49 -14.45 -25.96
C SER A 86 -12.78 -14.04 -24.52
N GLU A 87 -13.93 -14.43 -23.97
CA GLU A 87 -14.24 -14.20 -22.55
C GLU A 87 -13.19 -14.83 -21.62
N LYS A 88 -12.62 -15.98 -22.02
CA LYS A 88 -11.53 -16.61 -21.29
C LYS A 88 -10.27 -15.74 -21.29
N ASP A 89 -9.91 -15.16 -22.43
CA ASP A 89 -8.72 -14.30 -22.53
C ASP A 89 -8.89 -13.02 -21.69
N LYS A 90 -10.11 -12.45 -21.65
CA LYS A 90 -10.42 -11.30 -20.79
C LYS A 90 -10.35 -11.66 -19.31
N ALA A 91 -10.78 -12.85 -18.93
CA ALA A 91 -10.73 -13.33 -17.55
C ALA A 91 -9.27 -13.60 -17.10
N GLU A 92 -8.45 -14.17 -17.98
CA GLU A 92 -6.99 -14.28 -17.76
C GLU A 92 -6.36 -12.89 -17.64
N LEU A 93 -6.73 -11.92 -18.48
CA LEU A 93 -6.20 -10.56 -18.41
C LEU A 93 -6.47 -9.92 -17.04
N ARG A 94 -7.68 -10.09 -16.49
CA ARG A 94 -8.04 -9.63 -15.13
C ARG A 94 -7.19 -10.30 -14.06
N ARG A 95 -7.01 -11.62 -14.15
CA ARG A 95 -6.16 -12.38 -13.23
C ARG A 95 -4.73 -11.87 -13.26
N HIS A 96 -4.17 -11.67 -14.44
CA HIS A 96 -2.80 -11.18 -14.63
C HIS A 96 -2.63 -9.75 -14.09
N TYR A 97 -3.54 -8.82 -14.38
CA TYR A 97 -3.48 -7.47 -13.83
C TYR A 97 -3.58 -7.44 -12.30
N THR A 98 -4.49 -8.21 -11.72
CA THR A 98 -4.64 -8.26 -10.26
C THR A 98 -3.42 -8.89 -9.62
N SER A 99 -2.93 -10.00 -10.17
CA SER A 99 -1.70 -10.67 -9.70
C SER A 99 -0.51 -9.72 -9.76
N TRP A 100 -0.37 -8.96 -10.85
CA TRP A 100 0.70 -7.98 -11.00
C TRP A 100 0.59 -6.88 -9.96
N GLN A 101 -0.57 -6.22 -9.82
CA GLN A 101 -0.78 -5.14 -8.85
C GLN A 101 -0.50 -5.60 -7.42
N PHE A 102 -1.10 -6.69 -6.98
CA PHE A 102 -0.93 -7.20 -5.61
C PHE A 102 0.48 -7.75 -5.37
N SER A 103 1.17 -8.25 -6.39
CA SER A 103 2.61 -8.58 -6.26
C SER A 103 3.43 -7.32 -6.04
N GLN A 104 3.14 -6.22 -6.75
CA GLN A 104 3.85 -4.95 -6.52
C GLN A 104 3.56 -4.35 -5.15
N PHE A 105 2.40 -4.64 -4.55
CA PHE A 105 2.10 -4.28 -3.16
C PHE A 105 2.93 -5.13 -2.21
N LEU A 106 2.90 -6.46 -2.35
CA LEU A 106 3.72 -7.37 -1.55
C LEU A 106 5.21 -6.98 -1.54
N HIS A 107 5.79 -6.70 -2.72
CA HIS A 107 7.19 -6.28 -2.82
C HIS A 107 7.43 -4.90 -2.19
N GLY A 108 6.43 -4.01 -2.29
CA GLY A 108 6.40 -2.72 -1.61
C GLY A 108 6.46 -2.88 -0.09
N GLU A 109 5.59 -3.71 0.49
CA GLU A 109 5.52 -3.90 1.95
C GLU A 109 6.76 -4.58 2.51
N GLN A 110 7.36 -5.50 1.75
CA GLN A 110 8.67 -6.04 2.12
C GLN A 110 9.74 -4.94 2.12
N GLY A 111 9.72 -4.04 1.13
CA GLY A 111 10.59 -2.87 1.09
C GLY A 111 10.34 -1.90 2.25
N ALA A 112 9.08 -1.64 2.58
CA ALA A 112 8.63 -0.78 3.67
C ALA A 112 9.12 -1.33 5.01
N MET A 113 8.98 -2.64 5.23
CA MET A 113 9.48 -3.33 6.41
C MET A 113 10.99 -3.13 6.61
N VAL A 114 11.77 -3.25 5.53
CA VAL A 114 13.23 -3.04 5.58
C VAL A 114 13.57 -1.56 5.81
N CYS A 115 12.84 -0.63 5.19
CA CYS A 115 13.03 0.81 5.40
C CYS A 115 12.70 1.22 6.84
N ALA A 116 11.57 0.76 7.39
CA ALA A 116 11.19 0.97 8.78
C ALA A 116 12.23 0.38 9.74
N ALA A 117 12.75 -0.82 9.47
CA ALA A 117 13.85 -1.38 10.27
C ALA A 117 15.12 -0.52 10.20
N ARG A 118 15.46 0.03 9.01
CA ARG A 118 16.59 0.97 8.86
C ARG A 118 16.34 2.29 9.59
N ILE A 119 15.10 2.77 9.64
CA ILE A 119 14.74 3.95 10.44
C ILE A 119 14.99 3.66 11.92
N VAL A 120 14.51 2.52 12.45
CA VAL A 120 14.78 2.10 13.84
C VAL A 120 16.28 2.08 14.14
N GLU A 121 17.07 1.52 13.23
CA GLU A 121 18.53 1.45 13.37
C GLU A 121 19.18 2.83 13.37
N SER A 122 18.78 3.73 12.47
CA SER A 122 19.58 4.89 12.09
C SER A 122 19.05 6.24 12.56
N VAL A 123 17.77 6.41 12.89
CA VAL A 123 17.24 7.71 13.35
C VAL A 123 17.87 8.11 14.70
N PRO A 124 18.19 9.40 14.94
CA PRO A 124 18.77 9.83 16.20
C PRO A 124 17.78 9.78 17.38
N ASP A 125 16.51 10.13 17.14
CA ASP A 125 15.52 10.33 18.20
C ASP A 125 14.81 9.03 18.60
N LEU A 126 14.63 8.82 19.91
CA LEU A 126 14.00 7.60 20.43
C LEU A 126 12.51 7.50 20.12
N ASP A 127 11.80 8.63 20.10
CA ASP A 127 10.37 8.69 19.77
C ASP A 127 10.07 8.12 18.37
N ALA A 128 10.93 8.43 17.41
CA ALA A 128 10.85 7.94 16.05
C ALA A 128 11.24 6.45 15.94
N LYS A 129 12.20 5.99 16.75
CA LYS A 129 12.50 4.54 16.86
C LYS A 129 11.29 3.76 17.37
N PHE A 130 10.57 4.27 18.38
CA PHE A 130 9.37 3.62 18.90
C PHE A 130 8.28 3.50 17.85
N TYR A 131 7.98 4.60 17.16
CA TYR A 131 6.99 4.57 16.11
C TYR A 131 7.39 3.65 14.95
N SER A 132 8.63 3.78 14.47
CA SER A 132 9.09 2.97 13.35
C SER A 132 9.16 1.47 13.69
N ALA A 133 9.33 1.11 14.97
CA ALA A 133 9.23 -0.29 15.40
C ALA A 133 7.81 -0.83 15.29
N THR A 134 6.79 -0.01 15.59
CA THR A 134 5.38 -0.40 15.32
C THR A 134 5.12 -0.53 13.84
N GLN A 135 5.66 0.37 13.02
CA GLN A 135 5.54 0.28 11.58
C GLN A 135 6.18 -1.01 11.04
N THR A 136 7.38 -1.38 11.46
CA THR A 136 8.00 -2.66 11.03
C THR A 136 7.10 -3.87 11.28
N MET A 137 6.32 -3.87 12.38
CA MET A 137 5.33 -4.91 12.65
C MET A 137 4.12 -4.81 11.70
N ASP A 138 3.62 -3.59 11.45
CA ASP A 138 2.54 -3.34 10.49
C ASP A 138 2.91 -3.86 9.09
N GLU A 139 4.11 -3.53 8.59
CA GLU A 139 4.58 -3.99 7.27
C GLU A 139 4.79 -5.50 7.19
N ALA A 140 5.20 -6.14 8.29
CA ALA A 140 5.29 -7.59 8.38
C ALA A 140 3.91 -8.24 8.20
N ARG A 141 2.88 -7.68 8.84
CA ARG A 141 1.50 -8.11 8.67
C ARG A 141 0.99 -7.85 7.25
N HIS A 142 1.29 -6.70 6.65
CA HIS A 142 0.82 -6.40 5.30
C HIS A 142 1.45 -7.34 4.26
N ALA A 143 2.75 -7.60 4.35
CA ALA A 143 3.42 -8.58 3.52
C ALA A 143 2.82 -9.99 3.69
N GLU A 144 2.50 -10.40 4.92
CA GLU A 144 1.80 -11.66 5.19
C GLU A 144 0.43 -11.71 4.48
N ILE A 145 -0.38 -10.65 4.62
CA ILE A 145 -1.73 -10.55 4.04
C ILE A 145 -1.69 -10.64 2.51
N TYR A 146 -0.85 -9.82 1.86
CA TYR A 146 -0.76 -9.83 0.40
C TYR A 146 -0.19 -11.13 -0.14
N SER A 147 0.80 -11.71 0.55
CA SER A 147 1.30 -13.04 0.23
C SER A 147 0.19 -14.08 0.30
N ARG A 148 -0.59 -14.09 1.39
CA ARG A 148 -1.72 -15.01 1.55
C ARG A 148 -2.77 -14.85 0.46
N PHE A 149 -3.16 -13.61 0.13
CA PHE A 149 -4.10 -13.34 -0.96
C PHE A 149 -3.61 -13.87 -2.32
N LEU A 150 -2.35 -13.60 -2.67
CA LEU A 150 -1.76 -14.10 -3.93
C LEU A 150 -1.65 -15.63 -3.95
N HIS A 151 -1.35 -16.27 -2.83
CA HIS A 151 -1.15 -17.71 -2.77
C HIS A 151 -2.46 -18.51 -2.64
N GLU A 152 -3.42 -18.03 -1.86
CA GLU A 152 -4.65 -18.78 -1.56
C GLU A 152 -5.81 -18.39 -2.48
N LYS A 153 -5.87 -17.15 -2.96
CA LYS A 153 -7.03 -16.62 -3.69
C LYS A 153 -6.78 -16.44 -5.18
N VAL A 154 -5.63 -15.89 -5.58
CA VAL A 154 -5.35 -15.58 -7.01
C VAL A 154 -4.50 -16.67 -7.70
N GLY A 155 -3.55 -17.22 -6.96
CA GLY A 155 -2.70 -18.32 -7.41
C GLY A 155 -1.60 -17.94 -8.40
N MET A 156 -1.22 -16.67 -8.52
CA MET A 156 -0.22 -16.17 -9.48
C MET A 156 0.52 -14.95 -8.91
N LEU A 157 1.81 -14.84 -9.20
CA LEU A 157 2.67 -13.74 -8.79
C LEU A 157 3.46 -13.15 -9.97
N TYR A 158 3.86 -11.89 -9.84
CA TYR A 158 4.75 -11.20 -10.75
C TYR A 158 6.04 -10.77 -10.04
N PRO A 159 7.19 -10.76 -10.75
CA PRO A 159 8.42 -10.16 -10.24
C PRO A 159 8.23 -8.68 -9.87
N ILE A 160 9.12 -8.19 -9.02
CA ILE A 160 9.19 -6.76 -8.69
C ILE A 160 9.41 -5.94 -9.97
N ASN A 161 8.67 -4.84 -10.11
CA ASN A 161 8.83 -3.89 -11.20
C ASN A 161 10.15 -3.11 -11.05
N ASP A 162 10.84 -2.88 -12.16
CA ASP A 162 12.14 -2.21 -12.19
C ASP A 162 12.11 -0.82 -11.54
N ASN A 163 11.04 -0.05 -11.71
CA ASN A 163 10.95 1.30 -11.12
C ASN A 163 10.79 1.25 -9.60
N LEU A 164 10.02 0.27 -9.08
CA LEU A 164 9.90 0.06 -7.63
C LEU A 164 11.24 -0.42 -7.06
N GLN A 165 11.88 -1.39 -7.71
CA GLN A 165 13.18 -1.89 -7.27
C GLN A 165 14.25 -0.80 -7.27
N SER A 166 14.29 0.06 -8.30
CA SER A 166 15.20 1.19 -8.36
C SER A 166 14.98 2.17 -7.21
N LEU A 167 13.74 2.63 -6.98
CA LEU A 167 13.46 3.58 -5.90
C LEU A 167 13.78 3.00 -4.51
N LEU A 168 13.42 1.73 -4.26
CA LEU A 168 13.80 1.03 -3.03
C LEU A 168 15.32 0.95 -2.87
N GLY A 169 16.03 0.65 -3.95
CA GLY A 169 17.48 0.55 -3.98
C GLY A 169 18.14 1.88 -3.65
N ASP A 170 17.67 2.97 -4.25
CA ASP A 170 18.21 4.31 -4.03
C ASP A 170 17.93 4.79 -2.60
N THR A 171 16.72 4.54 -2.11
CA THR A 171 16.30 4.82 -0.73
C THR A 171 17.20 4.11 0.29
N LEU A 172 17.48 2.81 0.09
CA LEU A 172 18.21 1.98 1.05
C LEU A 172 19.74 2.11 0.96
N ARG A 173 20.28 2.51 -0.20
CA ARG A 173 21.71 2.74 -0.38
C ARG A 173 22.16 4.08 0.19
N ASP A 174 21.26 5.03 0.33
CA ASP A 174 21.61 6.32 0.91
C ASP A 174 21.98 6.18 2.39
N SER A 175 23.12 6.76 2.76
CA SER A 175 23.65 6.68 4.13
C SER A 175 23.00 7.65 5.12
N ARG A 176 22.23 8.61 4.60
CA ARG A 176 21.56 9.65 5.38
C ARG A 176 20.27 9.09 5.97
N TRP A 177 20.05 9.30 7.27
CA TRP A 177 18.97 8.66 8.01
C TRP A 177 17.57 9.14 7.61
N ASP A 178 17.46 10.33 7.00
CA ASP A 178 16.20 10.91 6.55
C ASP A 178 15.73 10.33 5.20
N MET A 179 16.61 9.68 4.46
CA MET A 179 16.29 9.20 3.11
C MET A 179 15.32 8.02 3.09
N PRO A 180 15.38 7.05 4.03
CA PRO A 180 14.30 6.07 4.21
C PRO A 180 12.92 6.69 4.44
N TYR A 181 12.82 7.80 5.18
CA TYR A 181 11.55 8.52 5.35
C TYR A 181 11.08 9.15 4.04
N LEU A 182 11.99 9.80 3.32
CA LEU A 182 11.64 10.50 2.09
C LEU A 182 11.26 9.51 0.98
N GLY A 183 12.02 8.44 0.83
CA GLY A 183 11.80 7.40 -0.17
C GLY A 183 10.58 6.54 0.13
N MET A 184 10.46 6.02 1.35
CA MET A 184 9.35 5.15 1.71
C MET A 184 8.11 5.94 2.11
N GLN A 185 8.18 6.77 3.15
CA GLN A 185 6.96 7.28 3.80
C GLN A 185 6.30 8.38 2.98
N VAL A 186 7.10 9.15 2.23
CA VAL A 186 6.60 10.26 1.42
C VAL A 186 6.30 9.82 -0.01
N LEU A 187 7.20 9.08 -0.66
CA LEU A 187 7.04 8.71 -2.08
C LEU A 187 6.29 7.39 -2.26
N ILE A 188 6.81 6.27 -1.74
CA ILE A 188 6.26 4.94 -2.02
C ILE A 188 4.90 4.76 -1.33
N GLU A 189 4.81 4.98 -0.03
CA GLU A 189 3.56 4.85 0.75
C GLU A 189 2.54 5.90 0.33
N GLY A 190 2.98 7.14 0.09
CA GLY A 190 2.11 8.21 -0.42
C GLY A 190 1.41 7.79 -1.72
N LEU A 191 2.12 7.13 -2.64
CA LEU A 191 1.54 6.56 -3.85
C LEU A 191 0.65 5.34 -3.55
N ALA A 192 1.12 4.43 -2.70
CA ALA A 192 0.46 3.18 -2.37
C ALA A 192 -0.93 3.43 -1.76
N LEU A 193 -1.03 4.35 -0.81
CA LEU A 193 -2.28 4.71 -0.14
C LEU A 193 -3.36 5.17 -1.13
N ALA A 194 -2.98 5.98 -2.12
CA ALA A 194 -3.92 6.41 -3.15
C ALA A 194 -4.33 5.25 -4.10
N ALA A 195 -3.41 4.34 -4.42
CA ALA A 195 -3.71 3.16 -5.22
C ALA A 195 -4.66 2.21 -4.47
N PHE A 196 -4.39 1.96 -3.19
CA PHE A 196 -5.24 1.15 -2.32
C PHE A 196 -6.64 1.73 -2.23
N GLY A 197 -6.77 3.03 -2.00
CA GLY A 197 -8.05 3.72 -1.90
C GLY A 197 -8.89 3.52 -3.15
N MET A 198 -8.30 3.69 -4.33
CA MET A 198 -9.05 3.49 -5.56
C MET A 198 -9.50 2.04 -5.76
N ILE A 199 -8.61 1.07 -5.54
CA ILE A 199 -8.98 -0.34 -5.72
C ILE A 199 -10.06 -0.72 -4.71
N ARG A 200 -9.96 -0.26 -3.46
CA ARG A 200 -10.98 -0.44 -2.41
C ARG A 200 -12.33 0.14 -2.81
N ASP A 201 -12.33 1.32 -3.42
CA ASP A 201 -13.56 2.06 -3.76
C ASP A 201 -14.22 1.55 -5.04
N THR A 202 -13.47 0.87 -5.91
CA THR A 202 -13.96 0.35 -7.19
C THR A 202 -14.19 -1.16 -7.21
N THR A 203 -13.55 -1.92 -6.33
CA THR A 203 -13.75 -3.37 -6.24
C THR A 203 -15.19 -3.71 -5.84
N THR A 204 -15.78 -4.67 -6.52
CA THR A 204 -17.10 -5.21 -6.15
C THR A 204 -16.99 -6.45 -5.25
N LYS A 205 -15.75 -6.89 -4.95
CA LYS A 205 -15.48 -8.12 -4.21
C LYS A 205 -15.19 -7.81 -2.73
N PRO A 206 -15.80 -8.55 -1.79
CA PRO A 206 -15.73 -8.22 -0.36
C PRO A 206 -14.34 -8.43 0.25
N LEU A 207 -13.63 -9.52 -0.09
CA LEU A 207 -12.33 -9.82 0.52
C LEU A 207 -11.24 -8.79 0.17
N PRO A 208 -11.00 -8.43 -1.10
CA PRO A 208 -10.05 -7.36 -1.43
C PRO A 208 -10.43 -6.02 -0.79
N LYS A 209 -11.73 -5.72 -0.67
CA LYS A 209 -12.20 -4.49 -0.01
C LYS A 209 -11.81 -4.46 1.47
N GLN A 210 -11.98 -5.58 2.20
CA GLN A 210 -11.54 -5.70 3.59
C GLN A 210 -10.03 -5.56 3.73
N ILE A 211 -9.26 -6.29 2.91
CA ILE A 211 -7.79 -6.26 2.92
C ILE A 211 -7.30 -4.82 2.76
N LEU A 212 -7.74 -4.13 1.72
CA LEU A 212 -7.27 -2.78 1.41
C LEU A 212 -7.71 -1.77 2.47
N ALA A 213 -8.94 -1.86 2.97
CA ALA A 213 -9.41 -0.94 4.01
C ALA A 213 -8.61 -1.05 5.32
N TYR A 214 -8.30 -2.28 5.76
CA TYR A 214 -7.53 -2.47 7.00
C TYR A 214 -6.05 -2.13 6.84
N VAL A 215 -5.42 -2.44 5.69
CA VAL A 215 -4.04 -2.01 5.41
C VAL A 215 -3.96 -0.48 5.37
N MET A 216 -4.88 0.18 4.65
CA MET A 216 -4.91 1.64 4.56
C MET A 216 -5.08 2.35 5.91
N GLN A 217 -5.74 1.72 6.89
CA GLN A 217 -5.85 2.26 8.25
C GLN A 217 -4.46 2.44 8.91
N ASP A 218 -3.50 1.59 8.55
CA ASP A 218 -2.13 1.64 9.03
C ASP A 218 -1.30 2.64 8.23
N GLU A 219 -1.36 2.57 6.90
CA GLU A 219 -0.61 3.44 5.98
C GLU A 219 -0.81 4.93 6.21
N ALA A 220 -2.03 5.35 6.56
CA ALA A 220 -2.28 6.74 6.87
C ALA A 220 -1.35 7.23 8.00
N ARG A 221 -1.08 6.40 9.01
CA ARG A 221 -0.18 6.76 10.10
C ARG A 221 1.28 6.79 9.64
N HIS A 222 1.69 5.89 8.75
CA HIS A 222 3.05 5.83 8.21
C HIS A 222 3.41 7.11 7.41
N VAL A 223 2.48 7.59 6.57
CA VAL A 223 2.62 8.88 5.87
C VAL A 223 2.68 10.05 6.86
N ALA A 224 1.82 10.07 7.88
CA ALA A 224 1.88 11.10 8.94
C ALA A 224 3.23 11.12 9.65
N PHE A 225 3.80 9.94 9.94
CA PHE A 225 5.11 9.81 10.56
C PHE A 225 6.21 10.43 9.71
N GLY A 226 6.26 10.07 8.42
CA GLY A 226 7.18 10.65 7.43
C GLY A 226 7.12 12.17 7.41
N ARG A 227 5.89 12.70 7.25
CA ARG A 227 5.63 14.14 7.23
C ARG A 227 6.13 14.84 8.51
N MET A 228 5.74 14.33 9.67
CA MET A 228 6.09 14.96 10.96
C MET A 228 7.60 14.93 11.22
N ALA A 229 8.25 13.80 10.97
CA ALA A 229 9.68 13.64 11.21
C ALA A 229 10.53 14.53 10.28
N LEU A 230 10.20 14.56 8.99
CA LEU A 230 10.97 15.30 7.99
C LEU A 230 10.75 16.80 8.06
N ARG A 231 9.51 17.27 8.32
CA ARG A 231 9.22 18.70 8.35
C ARG A 231 10.06 19.47 9.36
N ASP A 232 10.26 18.91 10.55
CA ASP A 232 11.02 19.58 11.61
C ASP A 232 12.53 19.54 11.32
N TYR A 233 13.01 18.48 10.67
CA TYR A 233 14.42 18.35 10.27
C TYR A 233 14.78 19.21 9.05
N TYR A 234 13.95 19.25 8.01
CA TYR A 234 14.25 19.95 6.75
C TYR A 234 14.31 21.47 6.91
N ARG A 235 13.66 22.03 7.94
CA ARG A 235 13.82 23.44 8.33
C ARG A 235 15.25 23.80 8.76
N GLN A 236 16.06 22.82 9.09
CA GLN A 236 17.43 22.99 9.59
C GLN A 236 18.48 22.78 8.49
N LEU A 237 18.06 22.29 7.31
CA LEU A 237 18.94 21.99 6.20
C LEU A 237 19.29 23.25 5.39
N GLY A 238 20.51 23.27 4.85
CA GLY A 238 20.92 24.31 3.90
C GLY A 238 20.34 24.08 2.50
N ASP A 239 20.34 25.13 1.67
CA ASP A 239 19.79 25.05 0.31
C ASP A 239 20.41 23.93 -0.55
N ALA A 240 21.68 23.61 -0.34
CA ALA A 240 22.35 22.53 -1.06
C ALA A 240 21.78 21.16 -0.67
N GLU A 241 21.58 20.93 0.63
CA GLU A 241 21.02 19.68 1.14
C GLU A 241 19.56 19.51 0.71
N LEU A 242 18.77 20.59 0.75
CA LEU A 242 17.39 20.58 0.26
C LEU A 242 17.33 20.27 -1.24
N ARG A 243 18.22 20.84 -2.06
CA ARG A 243 18.28 20.54 -3.50
C ARG A 243 18.54 19.06 -3.79
N GLU A 244 19.38 18.39 -3.00
CA GLU A 244 19.62 16.95 -3.15
C GLU A 244 18.36 16.13 -2.84
N ARG A 245 17.55 16.55 -1.85
CA ARG A 245 16.27 15.89 -1.54
C ARG A 245 15.22 16.17 -2.62
N GLU A 246 15.18 17.39 -3.15
CA GLU A 246 14.30 17.72 -4.27
C GLU A 246 14.62 16.91 -5.51
N GLU A 247 15.90 16.73 -5.83
CA GLU A 247 16.33 15.89 -6.96
C GLU A 247 15.88 14.44 -6.79
N PHE A 248 16.09 13.87 -5.59
CA PHE A 248 15.58 12.54 -5.25
C PHE A 248 14.06 12.43 -5.39
N VAL A 249 13.30 13.44 -4.91
CA VAL A 249 11.83 13.47 -5.04
C VAL A 249 11.41 13.54 -6.51
N ILE A 250 12.07 14.36 -7.32
CA ILE A 250 11.76 14.48 -8.76
C ILE A 250 11.95 13.13 -9.45
N GLU A 251 13.11 12.49 -9.26
CA GLU A 251 13.42 11.19 -9.84
C GLU A 251 12.43 10.12 -9.35
N GLY A 252 12.18 10.06 -8.04
CA GLY A 252 11.23 9.14 -7.44
C GLY A 252 9.80 9.33 -7.95
N CYS A 253 9.35 10.56 -8.18
CA CYS A 253 8.04 10.84 -8.78
C CYS A 253 7.93 10.25 -10.20
N TYR A 254 8.97 10.40 -11.03
CA TYR A 254 8.99 9.79 -12.36
C TYR A 254 9.00 8.26 -12.31
N LEU A 255 9.80 7.66 -11.42
CA LEU A 255 9.79 6.21 -11.20
C LEU A 255 8.41 5.72 -10.76
N MET A 256 7.76 6.40 -9.82
CA MET A 256 6.43 6.03 -9.32
C MET A 256 5.33 6.19 -10.38
N ARG A 257 5.40 7.22 -11.22
CA ARG A 257 4.49 7.39 -12.37
C ARG A 257 4.62 6.22 -13.36
N ASP A 258 5.86 5.82 -13.65
CA ASP A 258 6.19 4.82 -14.68
C ASP A 258 6.02 3.38 -14.17
N ARG A 259 6.07 3.15 -12.86
CA ARG A 259 5.78 1.86 -12.19
C ARG A 259 4.41 1.29 -12.60
N LEU A 260 3.46 2.14 -12.97
CA LEU A 260 2.05 1.77 -13.11
C LEU A 260 1.64 1.40 -14.53
N ARG A 261 2.62 1.23 -15.43
CA ARG A 261 2.33 0.96 -16.84
C ARG A 261 1.80 -0.45 -17.10
N GLY A 262 2.17 -1.43 -16.29
CA GLY A 262 1.75 -2.83 -16.48
C GLY A 262 2.18 -3.41 -17.84
N VAL A 263 3.30 -2.94 -18.39
CA VAL A 263 3.82 -3.37 -19.70
C VAL A 263 4.06 -4.88 -19.72
N GLU A 264 4.56 -5.44 -18.62
CA GLU A 264 4.87 -6.87 -18.49
C GLU A 264 3.60 -7.72 -18.55
N VAL A 265 2.46 -7.18 -18.10
CA VAL A 265 1.16 -7.84 -18.27
C VAL A 265 0.78 -7.86 -19.74
N LEU A 266 0.87 -6.72 -20.43
CA LEU A 266 0.49 -6.59 -21.84
C LEU A 266 1.35 -7.46 -22.78
N GLU A 267 2.64 -7.58 -22.51
CA GLU A 267 3.55 -8.44 -23.26
C GLU A 267 3.14 -9.93 -23.20
N ASN A 268 2.60 -10.39 -22.06
CA ASN A 268 2.07 -11.76 -21.93
C ASN A 268 0.87 -12.03 -22.84
N PHE A 269 0.17 -10.99 -23.29
CA PHE A 269 -0.96 -11.08 -24.23
C PHE A 269 -0.55 -10.76 -25.67
N GLY A 270 0.75 -10.79 -25.99
CA GLY A 270 1.27 -10.62 -27.34
C GLY A 270 1.30 -9.16 -27.83
N VAL A 271 1.16 -8.20 -26.93
CA VAL A 271 1.30 -6.77 -27.24
C VAL A 271 2.78 -6.42 -27.17
N SER A 272 3.33 -5.85 -28.23
CA SER A 272 4.76 -5.44 -28.21
C SER A 272 4.99 -4.35 -27.16
N LYS A 273 6.17 -4.32 -26.52
CA LYS A 273 6.54 -3.28 -25.54
C LYS A 273 6.17 -1.86 -25.97
N LYS A 274 6.53 -1.47 -27.19
CA LYS A 274 6.25 -0.14 -27.74
C LYS A 274 4.74 0.14 -27.79
N GLU A 275 3.96 -0.84 -28.25
CA GLU A 275 2.51 -0.72 -28.32
C GLU A 275 1.86 -0.72 -26.94
N ALA A 276 2.39 -1.49 -25.99
CA ALA A 276 1.95 -1.51 -24.60
C ALA A 276 2.16 -0.15 -23.93
N GLU A 277 3.33 0.48 -24.14
CA GLU A 277 3.62 1.85 -23.70
C GLU A 277 2.65 2.85 -24.34
N GLU A 278 2.41 2.76 -25.66
CA GLU A 278 1.45 3.63 -26.36
C GLU A 278 0.02 3.51 -25.81
N TYR A 279 -0.51 2.30 -25.61
CA TYR A 279 -1.86 2.13 -25.07
C TYR A 279 -2.00 2.60 -23.63
N THR A 280 -0.96 2.38 -22.84
CA THR A 280 -0.89 2.83 -21.46
C THR A 280 -0.92 4.36 -21.38
N GLU A 281 -0.16 5.05 -22.22
CA GLU A 281 -0.16 6.52 -22.31
C GLU A 281 -1.39 7.11 -23.01
N GLN A 282 -2.29 6.29 -23.57
CA GLN A 282 -3.57 6.73 -24.15
C GLN A 282 -4.77 6.38 -23.27
N SER A 283 -4.57 5.61 -22.19
CA SER A 283 -5.63 5.18 -21.30
C SER A 283 -6.12 6.34 -20.43
N GLU A 284 -7.35 6.80 -20.68
CA GLU A 284 -8.00 7.83 -19.85
C GLU A 284 -8.09 7.40 -18.39
N PHE A 285 -8.40 6.12 -18.15
CA PHE A 285 -8.41 5.54 -16.82
C PHE A 285 -7.05 5.70 -16.14
N LEU A 286 -5.95 5.36 -16.83
CA LEU A 286 -4.62 5.47 -16.25
C LEU A 286 -4.17 6.92 -16.06
N HIS A 287 -4.58 7.86 -16.92
CA HIS A 287 -4.32 9.28 -16.70
C HIS A 287 -4.99 9.80 -15.43
N LEU A 288 -6.28 9.48 -15.25
CA LEU A 288 -7.00 9.81 -14.03
C LEU A 288 -6.35 9.12 -12.82
N PHE A 289 -5.97 7.85 -12.99
CA PHE A 289 -5.29 7.06 -11.96
C PHE A 289 -4.02 7.74 -11.49
N ARG A 290 -3.11 8.05 -12.40
CA ARG A 290 -1.86 8.75 -12.11
C ARG A 290 -2.10 10.08 -11.40
N LYS A 291 -3.07 10.90 -11.85
CA LYS A 291 -3.38 12.16 -11.18
C LYS A 291 -3.80 11.94 -9.72
N LEU A 292 -4.67 10.98 -9.46
CA LEU A 292 -5.13 10.66 -8.11
C LEU A 292 -4.01 10.13 -7.21
N LEU A 293 -3.01 9.45 -7.76
CA LEU A 293 -1.92 8.90 -6.96
C LEU A 293 -0.98 9.96 -6.38
N PHE A 294 -0.81 11.08 -7.08
CA PHE A 294 -0.01 12.20 -6.59
C PHE A 294 -0.75 13.07 -5.56
N SER A 295 -2.03 12.77 -5.27
CA SER A 295 -2.85 13.53 -4.31
C SER A 295 -2.32 13.51 -2.87
N ARG A 296 -1.48 12.52 -2.54
CA ARG A 296 -0.81 12.42 -1.23
C ARG A 296 0.62 12.94 -1.27
N ILE A 297 1.34 12.65 -2.35
CA ILE A 297 2.75 13.02 -2.50
C ILE A 297 2.91 14.53 -2.55
N VAL A 298 2.22 15.20 -3.48
CA VAL A 298 2.42 16.63 -3.75
C VAL A 298 2.18 17.51 -2.50
N PRO A 299 1.04 17.39 -1.78
CA PRO A 299 0.85 18.19 -0.57
C PRO A 299 1.79 17.79 0.58
N CYS A 300 2.17 16.50 0.69
CA CYS A 300 3.13 16.06 1.70
C CYS A 300 4.53 16.67 1.46
N VAL A 301 5.01 16.61 0.22
CA VAL A 301 6.30 17.17 -0.20
C VAL A 301 6.35 18.69 0.03
N LYS A 302 5.26 19.40 -0.28
CA LYS A 302 5.10 20.84 0.05
C LYS A 302 5.18 21.09 1.56
N ASP A 303 4.49 20.29 2.37
CA ASP A 303 4.40 20.48 3.82
C ASP A 303 5.74 20.21 4.54
N ILE A 304 6.55 19.26 4.06
CA ILE A 304 7.89 19.00 4.58
C ILE A 304 8.92 20.05 4.14
N GLY A 305 8.52 21.03 3.32
CA GLY A 305 9.35 22.18 2.94
C GLY A 305 10.14 22.01 1.64
N LEU A 306 9.88 20.96 0.85
CA LEU A 306 10.45 20.80 -0.48
C LEU A 306 9.50 21.41 -1.51
N TRP A 307 9.80 22.61 -1.99
CA TRP A 307 8.93 23.33 -2.93
C TRP A 307 9.69 24.29 -3.86
N GLY A 308 10.93 23.98 -4.20
CA GLY A 308 11.76 24.74 -5.12
C GLY A 308 11.24 24.70 -6.56
N GLU A 309 11.71 25.65 -7.37
CA GLU A 309 11.24 25.86 -8.75
C GLU A 309 11.38 24.60 -9.63
N ARG A 310 12.45 23.81 -9.44
CA ARG A 310 12.67 22.57 -10.20
C ARG A 310 11.59 21.53 -9.92
N LEU A 311 11.22 21.38 -8.65
CA LEU A 311 10.21 20.42 -8.22
C LEU A 311 8.81 20.87 -8.65
N GLN A 312 8.51 22.17 -8.51
CA GLN A 312 7.28 22.77 -9.04
C GLN A 312 7.14 22.54 -10.54
N LYS A 313 8.21 22.74 -11.31
CA LYS A 313 8.24 22.45 -12.75
C LYS A 313 7.98 20.97 -13.04
N ALA A 314 8.61 20.05 -12.30
CA ALA A 314 8.35 18.62 -12.47
C ALA A 314 6.87 18.28 -12.24
N TYR A 315 6.21 18.86 -11.23
CA TYR A 315 4.78 18.68 -11.00
C TYR A 315 3.89 19.31 -12.08
N LEU A 316 4.31 20.42 -12.69
CA LEU A 316 3.63 21.00 -13.86
C LEU A 316 3.74 20.07 -15.07
N ASP A 317 4.94 19.56 -15.36
CA ASP A 317 5.19 18.63 -16.45
C ASP A 317 4.40 17.32 -16.29
N MET A 318 4.15 16.90 -15.04
CA MET A 318 3.31 15.74 -14.71
C MET A 318 1.80 16.05 -14.63
N GLY A 319 1.38 17.33 -14.70
CA GLY A 319 -0.03 17.72 -14.62
C GLY A 319 -0.66 17.58 -13.22
N VAL A 320 0.16 17.59 -12.16
CA VAL A 320 -0.25 17.34 -10.76
C VAL A 320 0.03 18.51 -9.83
N PHE A 321 0.54 19.63 -10.35
CA PHE A 321 0.90 20.82 -9.57
C PHE A 321 -0.23 21.33 -8.65
N GLU A 322 -1.47 21.36 -9.15
CA GLU A 322 -2.65 21.84 -8.40
C GLU A 322 -2.95 21.00 -7.15
N LEU A 323 -2.46 19.76 -7.06
CA LEU A 323 -2.67 18.89 -5.89
C LEU A 323 -1.92 19.41 -4.65
N GLY A 324 -0.98 20.34 -4.81
CA GLY A 324 -0.27 20.96 -3.69
C GLY A 324 -1.16 21.78 -2.75
N ASP A 325 -2.41 22.04 -3.13
CA ASP A 325 -3.40 22.72 -2.28
C ASP A 325 -4.41 21.76 -1.63
N ALA A 326 -4.26 20.45 -1.86
CA ALA A 326 -5.10 19.44 -1.22
C ALA A 326 -4.79 19.30 0.28
N SER A 327 -5.84 19.06 1.08
CA SER A 327 -5.69 18.77 2.51
C SER A 327 -5.34 17.30 2.72
N LEU A 328 -4.08 17.04 3.04
CA LEU A 328 -3.61 15.68 3.36
C LEU A 328 -4.32 15.13 4.60
N ASP A 329 -4.50 15.94 5.64
CA ASP A 329 -5.16 15.54 6.89
C ASP A 329 -6.61 15.09 6.67
N LEU A 330 -7.37 15.84 5.86
CA LEU A 330 -8.76 15.48 5.52
C LEU A 330 -8.84 14.11 4.83
N LEU A 331 -7.97 13.90 3.85
CA LEU A 331 -7.95 12.66 3.09
C LEU A 331 -7.57 11.47 4.00
N MET A 332 -6.68 11.66 4.97
CA MET A 332 -6.29 10.61 5.94
C MET A 332 -7.42 10.27 6.92
N THR A 333 -8.18 11.26 7.39
CA THR A 333 -9.33 11.02 8.27
C THR A 333 -10.41 10.19 7.59
N GLN A 334 -10.69 10.46 6.30
CA GLN A 334 -11.68 9.70 5.54
C GLN A 334 -11.34 8.21 5.43
N ASP A 335 -10.05 7.87 5.25
CA ASP A 335 -9.61 6.48 5.18
C ASP A 335 -9.80 5.74 6.51
N GLU A 336 -9.55 6.41 7.64
CA GLU A 336 -9.75 5.85 8.97
C GLU A 336 -11.25 5.58 9.24
N GLU A 337 -12.13 6.52 8.86
CA GLU A 337 -13.58 6.38 9.03
C GLU A 337 -14.16 5.17 8.29
N ILE A 338 -13.64 4.87 7.10
CA ILE A 338 -14.06 3.71 6.29
C ILE A 338 -13.69 2.40 6.97
N ALA A 339 -12.47 2.29 7.50
CA ALA A 339 -12.03 1.09 8.22
C ALA A 339 -12.88 0.85 9.48
N GLU A 340 -13.18 1.91 10.23
CA GLU A 340 -14.04 1.83 11.41
C GLU A 340 -15.49 1.48 11.06
N GLN A 341 -15.99 1.91 9.90
CA GLN A 341 -17.30 1.50 9.42
C GLN A 341 -17.36 -0.01 9.17
N LEU A 342 -16.35 -0.58 8.52
CA LEU A 342 -16.28 -2.02 8.27
C LEU A 342 -16.24 -2.82 9.57
N ASP A 343 -15.49 -2.37 10.58
CA ASP A 343 -15.50 -3.02 11.89
C ASP A 343 -16.88 -2.96 12.55
N ARG A 344 -17.58 -1.81 12.50
CA ARG A 344 -18.95 -1.67 13.03
C ARG A 344 -19.90 -2.64 12.36
N GLU A 345 -19.82 -2.78 11.04
CA GLU A 345 -20.63 -3.72 10.28
C GLU A 345 -20.32 -5.17 10.66
N ARG A 346 -19.03 -5.53 10.80
CA ARG A 346 -18.59 -6.86 11.25
C ARG A 346 -19.11 -7.18 12.65
N PHE A 347 -18.88 -6.29 13.63
CA PHE A 347 -19.34 -6.51 15.00
C PHE A 347 -20.85 -6.63 15.10
N ALA A 348 -21.61 -5.88 14.28
CA ALA A 348 -23.06 -6.03 14.22
C ALA A 348 -23.49 -7.40 13.65
N VAL A 349 -22.72 -8.00 12.74
CA VAL A 349 -22.95 -9.39 12.28
C VAL A 349 -22.64 -10.37 13.40
N GLU A 350 -21.44 -10.28 14.00
CA GLU A 350 -21.01 -11.16 15.10
C GLU A 350 -21.99 -11.13 16.28
N GLU A 351 -22.46 -9.93 16.67
CA GLU A 351 -23.45 -9.75 17.72
C GLU A 351 -24.77 -10.44 17.37
N ARG A 352 -25.27 -10.26 16.15
CA ARG A 352 -26.50 -10.93 15.69
C ARG A 352 -26.36 -12.45 15.70
N GLU A 353 -25.22 -12.98 15.26
CA GLU A 353 -24.95 -14.41 15.27
C GLU A 353 -24.84 -14.96 16.69
N ARG A 354 -24.17 -14.23 17.58
CA ARG A 354 -24.06 -14.59 19.00
C ARG A 354 -25.40 -14.56 19.71
N VAL A 355 -26.22 -13.55 19.46
CA VAL A 355 -27.59 -13.46 19.99
C VAL A 355 -28.43 -14.65 19.48
N ALA A 356 -28.30 -15.00 18.20
CA ALA A 356 -29.00 -16.15 17.63
C ALA A 356 -28.51 -17.48 18.24
N GLU A 357 -27.20 -17.64 18.47
CA GLU A 357 -26.60 -18.80 19.15
C GLU A 357 -27.13 -18.94 20.59
N VAL A 358 -27.08 -17.85 21.37
CA VAL A 358 -27.59 -17.82 22.75
C VAL A 358 -29.09 -18.12 22.78
N THR A 359 -29.86 -17.56 21.84
CA THR A 359 -31.31 -17.83 21.74
C THR A 359 -31.57 -19.32 21.47
N ARG A 360 -30.85 -19.93 20.52
CA ARG A 360 -30.95 -21.38 20.26
C ARG A 360 -30.59 -22.22 21.49
N ALA A 361 -29.51 -21.86 22.19
CA ALA A 361 -29.09 -22.57 23.40
C ALA A 361 -30.13 -22.46 24.54
N ILE A 362 -30.77 -21.28 24.69
CA ILE A 362 -31.88 -21.09 25.64
C ILE A 362 -33.07 -21.97 25.26
N ASP A 363 -33.46 -21.99 23.98
CA ASP A 363 -34.59 -22.79 23.49
C ASP A 363 -34.34 -24.30 23.65
N GLU A 364 -33.10 -24.77 23.41
CA GLU A 364 -32.69 -26.16 23.64
C GLU A 364 -32.70 -26.53 25.13
N GLY A 365 -32.18 -25.65 26.00
CA GLY A 365 -32.24 -25.83 27.45
C GLY A 365 -33.67 -25.86 28.00
N ALA A 366 -34.58 -25.04 27.45
CA ALA A 366 -35.99 -25.04 27.80
C ALA A 366 -36.70 -26.36 27.39
N LYS A 367 -36.33 -26.95 26.26
CA LYS A 367 -36.86 -28.27 25.83
C LYS A 367 -36.38 -29.40 26.75
N ILE A 368 -35.11 -29.39 27.16
CA ILE A 368 -34.54 -30.41 28.06
C ILE A 368 -35.19 -30.36 29.45
N THR A 369 -35.54 -29.17 29.95
CA THR A 369 -36.19 -28.99 31.26
C THR A 369 -37.69 -29.27 31.23
N GLY A 370 -38.34 -29.15 30.07
CA GLY A 370 -39.76 -29.49 29.88
C GLY A 370 -40.06 -30.99 29.89
N ASP A 371 -39.17 -31.82 29.36
CA ASP A 371 -39.35 -33.29 29.31
C ASP A 371 -39.01 -33.99 30.65
N GLY A 372 -38.33 -33.30 31.57
CA GLY A 372 -38.00 -33.83 32.91
C GLY A 372 -39.11 -33.67 33.96
N ALA A 373 -40.20 -32.97 33.65
CA ALA A 373 -41.32 -32.72 34.57
C ALA A 373 -42.53 -33.65 34.34
N ALA A 374 -42.43 -34.62 33.44
CA ALA A 374 -43.49 -35.57 33.10
C ALA A 374 -43.18 -37.04 33.47
N GLY A 375 -42.29 -37.27 34.46
CA GLY A 375 -41.92 -38.58 34.99
C GLY A 375 -42.40 -38.81 36.42
#